data_AF-A0A931Q2I2-F1
#
_entry.id   AF-A0A931Q2I2-F1
#
_cell.length_a   1.000
_cell.length_b   1.000
_cell.length_c   1.000
_cell.angle_alpha   90.00
_cell.angle_beta   90.00
_cell.angle_gamma   90.00
#
_symmetry.space_group_name_H-M   'P 1'
#
loop_
_entity.id
_entity.type
_entity.pdbx_description
1 polymer ?
#
loop_
_entity_poly.entity_id
_entity_poly.type
_entity_poly.pdbx_seq_one_letter_code
_entity_poly.pdbx_strand_id
1 'polypeptide(L)'
;MKKAIYFIVLFSLFMLIYTPSFADYKIILKNGREFVVDDYKDMGSKIKFYREGGEIELDKDIIKDIKETKAPRPAEESSAPETTKDTPEKPAVEKSSQPQGQETVNRLKEIAKKKEEMKAEGEKLSEERKKLDEDIKKKGRVLAIREKRELEKQLSELETKIKKFNDEMSSLDQEQEMLLKEAGGR
;
A
#
# COMPACT_ATOMS: atom_id res chain seq x y z
N MET A 1 -25.76 50.39 2.40
CA MET A 1 -24.54 49.88 3.06
C MET A 1 -24.82 48.86 4.16
N LYS A 2 -25.74 49.11 5.11
CA LYS A 2 -26.06 48.14 6.20
C LYS A 2 -26.49 46.75 5.72
N LYS A 3 -27.30 46.67 4.66
CA LYS A 3 -27.75 45.39 4.04
C LYS A 3 -26.59 44.55 3.47
N ALA A 4 -25.55 45.20 2.94
CA ALA A 4 -24.36 44.51 2.44
C ALA A 4 -23.51 43.98 3.60
N ILE A 5 -23.44 44.70 4.72
CA ILE A 5 -22.76 44.24 5.94
C ILE A 5 -23.45 43.00 6.50
N TYR A 6 -24.79 42.95 6.55
CA TYR A 6 -25.52 41.75 6.97
C TYR A 6 -25.25 40.54 6.05
N PHE A 7 -25.17 40.76 4.73
CA PHE A 7 -24.82 39.69 3.79
C PHE A 7 -23.40 39.17 4.00
N ILE A 8 -22.43 40.05 4.25
CA ILE A 8 -21.04 39.66 4.50
C ILE A 8 -20.91 38.89 5.83
N VAL A 9 -21.59 39.35 6.88
CA VAL A 9 -21.59 38.66 8.19
C VAL A 9 -22.27 37.29 8.07
N LEU A 10 -23.40 37.21 7.35
CA LEU A 10 -24.10 35.95 7.13
C LEU A 10 -23.28 34.96 6.29
N PHE A 11 -22.61 35.44 5.24
CA PHE A 11 -21.74 34.62 4.40
C PHE A 11 -20.50 34.12 5.17
N SER A 12 -19.90 34.98 6.00
CA SER A 12 -18.81 34.60 6.89
C SER A 12 -19.25 33.52 7.90
N LEU A 13 -20.43 33.68 8.48
CA LEU A 13 -20.99 32.69 9.40
C LEU A 13 -21.29 31.35 8.70
N PHE A 14 -21.77 31.39 7.45
CA PHE A 14 -22.04 30.19 6.67
C PHE A 14 -20.75 29.41 6.35
N MET A 15 -19.65 30.13 6.06
CA MET A 15 -18.34 29.50 5.84
C MET A 15 -17.78 28.83 7.11
N LEU A 16 -18.08 29.34 8.30
CA LEU A 16 -17.65 28.71 9.56
C LEU A 16 -18.36 27.39 9.87
N ILE A 17 -19.54 27.13 9.29
CA ILE A 17 -20.33 25.91 9.56
C ILE A 17 -19.92 24.77 8.62
N TYR A 18 -19.15 25.06 7.56
CA TYR A 18 -18.69 24.05 6.62
C TYR A 18 -17.47 23.29 7.18
N THR A 19 -17.71 22.39 8.13
CA THR A 19 -16.72 21.40 8.52
C THR A 19 -16.93 20.12 7.71
N PRO A 20 -15.97 19.71 6.84
CA PRO A 20 -16.04 18.41 6.21
C PRO A 20 -16.01 17.34 7.29
N SER A 21 -17.11 16.60 7.43
CA SER A 21 -17.19 15.45 8.33
C SER A 21 -16.58 14.25 7.61
N PHE A 22 -15.33 13.93 7.92
CA PHE A 22 -14.71 12.67 7.52
C PHE A 22 -15.20 11.58 8.48
N ALA A 23 -15.76 10.51 7.95
CA ALA A 23 -16.25 9.37 8.73
C ALA A 23 -15.32 8.19 8.48
N ASP A 24 -14.77 7.61 9.54
CA ASP A 24 -13.86 6.49 9.44
C ASP A 24 -14.64 5.19 9.21
N TYR A 25 -14.47 4.54 8.07
CA TYR A 25 -15.11 3.25 7.78
C TYR A 25 -14.17 2.10 8.12
N LYS A 26 -14.66 1.11 8.86
CA LYS A 26 -13.98 -0.16 9.08
C LYS A 26 -14.43 -1.16 8.02
N ILE A 27 -13.49 -1.61 7.20
CA ILE A 27 -13.69 -2.62 6.17
C ILE A 27 -13.31 -3.98 6.75
N ILE A 28 -14.23 -4.93 6.69
CA ILE A 28 -14.02 -6.32 7.13
C ILE A 28 -13.96 -7.19 5.88
N LEU A 29 -12.83 -7.86 5.66
CA LEU A 29 -12.64 -8.79 4.55
C LEU A 29 -13.12 -10.20 4.92
N LYS A 30 -13.41 -11.02 3.90
CA LYS A 30 -13.85 -12.41 4.10
C LYS A 30 -12.81 -13.29 4.81
N ASN A 31 -11.53 -12.94 4.70
CA ASN A 31 -10.44 -13.63 5.39
C ASN A 31 -10.22 -13.15 6.83
N GLY A 32 -11.10 -12.29 7.35
CA GLY A 32 -11.03 -11.78 8.72
C GLY A 32 -10.08 -10.60 8.94
N ARG A 33 -9.37 -10.14 7.90
CA ARG A 33 -8.58 -8.90 7.99
C ARG A 33 -9.50 -7.69 8.04
N GLU A 34 -9.12 -6.72 8.87
CA GLU A 34 -9.84 -5.46 9.04
C GLU A 34 -8.91 -4.28 8.83
N PHE A 35 -9.40 -3.21 8.22
CA PHE A 35 -8.67 -1.95 8.13
C PHE A 35 -9.64 -0.76 8.10
N VAL A 36 -9.15 0.41 8.48
CA VAL A 36 -9.94 1.65 8.55
C VAL A 36 -9.58 2.56 7.38
N VAL A 37 -10.58 3.20 6.79
CA VAL A 37 -10.46 4.10 5.64
C VAL A 37 -11.28 5.36 5.90
N ASP A 38 -10.85 6.48 5.32
CA ASP A 38 -11.49 7.78 5.49
C ASP A 38 -12.76 7.91 4.63
N ASP A 39 -12.80 7.24 3.47
CA ASP A 39 -13.98 7.20 2.59
C ASP A 39 -13.92 6.01 1.62
N TYR A 40 -15.05 5.70 0.97
CA TYR A 40 -15.10 4.69 -0.09
C TYR A 40 -16.10 5.02 -1.20
N LYS A 41 -15.79 4.53 -2.40
CA LYS A 41 -16.61 4.68 -3.60
C LYS A 41 -16.86 3.33 -4.28
N ASP A 42 -18.13 2.97 -4.41
CA ASP A 42 -18.55 1.80 -5.16
C ASP A 42 -18.40 2.06 -6.68
N MET A 43 -17.65 1.20 -7.36
CA MET A 43 -17.39 1.22 -8.80
C MET A 43 -18.11 0.06 -9.53
N GLY A 44 -19.04 -0.63 -8.87
CA GLY A 44 -19.79 -1.77 -9.40
C GLY A 44 -19.13 -3.11 -9.06
N SER A 45 -18.09 -3.50 -9.80
CA SER A 45 -17.34 -4.73 -9.54
C SER A 45 -16.27 -4.57 -8.46
N LYS A 46 -15.81 -3.34 -8.25
CA LYS A 46 -14.75 -2.97 -7.32
C LYS A 46 -15.22 -1.86 -6.39
N ILE A 47 -14.56 -1.74 -5.25
CA ILE A 47 -14.70 -0.60 -4.34
C ILE A 47 -13.35 0.07 -4.21
N LYS A 48 -13.33 1.38 -4.40
CA LYS A 48 -12.18 2.23 -4.17
C LYS A 48 -12.26 2.81 -2.76
N PHE A 49 -11.21 2.67 -1.98
CA PHE A 49 -11.10 3.21 -0.64
C PHE A 49 -10.03 4.29 -0.58
N TYR A 50 -10.32 5.32 0.21
CA TYR A 50 -9.44 6.46 0.45
C TYR A 50 -8.94 6.36 1.89
N ARG A 51 -7.62 6.33 2.08
CA ARG A 51 -7.00 6.41 3.40
C ARG A 51 -5.80 7.36 3.36
N GLU A 52 -5.38 7.86 4.51
CA GLU A 52 -4.06 8.45 4.65
C GLU A 52 -2.98 7.46 4.17
N GLY A 53 -2.28 7.86 3.11
CA GLY A 53 -1.30 7.02 2.41
C GLY A 53 -1.70 6.65 0.97
N GLY A 54 -2.93 6.91 0.53
CA GLY A 54 -3.34 6.79 -0.86
C GLY A 54 -4.69 6.10 -1.08
N GLU A 55 -4.95 5.74 -2.33
CA GLU A 55 -6.16 5.04 -2.76
C GLU A 55 -5.88 3.55 -2.94
N ILE A 56 -6.78 2.70 -2.48
CA ILE A 56 -6.72 1.24 -2.70
C ILE A 56 -8.00 0.76 -3.38
N GLU A 57 -7.88 -0.15 -4.34
CA GLU A 57 -9.02 -0.74 -5.04
C GLU A 57 -9.10 -2.23 -4.72
N LEU A 58 -10.27 -2.69 -4.26
CA LEU A 58 -10.53 -4.09 -3.95
C LEU A 58 -11.78 -4.58 -4.67
N ASP A 59 -11.78 -5.85 -5.04
CA ASP A 59 -12.98 -6.50 -5.59
C ASP A 59 -14.07 -6.63 -4.51
N LYS A 60 -15.32 -6.41 -4.88
CA LYS A 60 -16.45 -6.50 -3.94
C LYS A 60 -16.59 -7.91 -3.34
N ASP A 61 -16.14 -8.92 -4.09
CA ASP A 61 -16.20 -10.33 -3.72
C ASP A 61 -15.32 -10.70 -2.53
N ILE A 62 -14.29 -9.90 -2.21
CA ILE A 62 -13.41 -10.17 -1.06
C ILE A 62 -13.85 -9.44 0.21
N ILE A 63 -14.81 -8.52 0.09
CA ILE A 63 -15.34 -7.74 1.20
C ILE A 63 -16.48 -8.53 1.85
N LYS A 64 -16.46 -8.60 3.18
CA LYS A 64 -17.51 -9.22 3.98
C LYS A 64 -18.51 -8.18 4.47
N ASP A 65 -18.02 -7.07 5.03
CA ASP A 65 -18.86 -6.03 5.63
C ASP A 65 -18.13 -4.67 5.69
N ILE A 66 -18.89 -3.57 5.73
CA ILE A 66 -18.37 -2.20 5.85
C ILE A 66 -19.15 -1.50 6.97
N LYS A 67 -18.46 -1.06 8.01
CA LYS A 67 -19.08 -0.41 9.18
C LYS A 67 -18.58 1.01 9.36
N GLU A 68 -19.49 1.94 9.58
CA GLU A 68 -19.15 3.30 9.97
C GLU A 68 -18.64 3.32 11.41
N THR A 69 -17.48 3.93 11.64
CA THR A 69 -16.85 4.03 12.95
C THR A 69 -16.55 5.49 13.28
N LYS A 70 -16.68 5.87 14.55
CA LYS A 70 -16.25 7.18 15.07
C LYS A 70 -14.97 7.05 15.91
N ALA A 71 -14.30 5.91 15.82
CA ALA A 71 -13.22 5.55 16.72
C ALA A 71 -11.87 6.01 16.13
N PRO A 72 -10.97 6.56 16.96
CA PRO A 72 -9.64 6.93 16.50
C PRO A 72 -8.91 5.68 15.97
N ARG A 73 -8.23 5.84 14.83
CA ARG A 73 -7.46 4.81 14.15
C ARG A 73 -6.68 3.96 15.16
N PRO A 74 -7.00 2.66 15.33
CA PRO A 74 -6.08 1.78 16.01
C PRO A 74 -4.81 1.74 15.15
N ALA A 75 -3.68 2.10 15.75
CA ALA A 75 -2.38 1.80 15.17
C ALA A 75 -2.40 0.32 14.77
N GLU A 76 -2.06 0.01 13.52
CA GLU A 76 -2.04 -1.35 12.98
C GLU A 76 -1.04 -2.20 13.79
N GLU A 77 -1.47 -2.75 14.94
CA GLU A 77 -0.83 -3.88 15.58
C GLU A 77 -1.19 -5.11 14.75
N SER A 78 -0.19 -5.53 13.98
CA SER A 78 -0.11 -6.83 13.35
C SER A 78 -0.37 -7.93 14.36
N SER A 79 -1.63 -8.32 14.51
CA SER A 79 -2.07 -9.45 15.33
C SER A 79 -2.27 -10.63 14.40
N ALA A 80 -1.22 -11.45 14.31
CA ALA A 80 -1.32 -12.81 13.81
C ALA A 80 -2.29 -13.61 14.71
N PRO A 81 -3.12 -14.51 14.17
CA PRO A 81 -3.97 -15.34 15.00
C PRO A 81 -3.12 -16.43 15.69
N GLU A 82 -2.96 -16.29 17.01
CA GLU A 82 -2.60 -17.39 17.89
C GLU A 82 -3.69 -18.46 17.84
N THR A 83 -3.31 -19.70 17.51
CA THR A 83 -4.11 -20.90 17.81
C THR A 83 -3.33 -21.70 18.84
N THR A 84 -3.82 -21.72 20.07
CA THR A 84 -3.27 -22.50 21.19
C THR A 84 -4.08 -23.79 21.40
N LYS A 85 -3.38 -24.81 21.94
CA LYS A 85 -3.78 -26.14 22.43
C LYS A 85 -3.85 -27.26 21.39
N ASP A 86 -3.21 -28.42 21.55
CA ASP A 86 -2.80 -29.14 22.78
C ASP A 86 -1.40 -29.79 22.71
N THR A 87 -0.76 -29.85 23.86
CA THR A 87 0.36 -30.73 24.28
C THR A 87 -0.30 -31.82 25.16
N PRO A 88 0.17 -33.09 25.32
CA PRO A 88 1.59 -33.43 25.53
C PRO A 88 2.09 -34.81 25.02
N GLU A 89 3.38 -34.91 24.71
CA GLU A 89 4.30 -35.91 25.31
C GLU A 89 5.73 -35.80 24.73
N LYS A 90 6.70 -35.70 25.65
CA LYS A 90 8.13 -36.03 25.44
C LYS A 90 8.28 -37.56 25.64
N PRO A 91 9.37 -38.26 25.22
CA PRO A 91 10.76 -37.76 25.25
C PRO A 91 11.70 -38.15 24.09
N ALA A 92 12.65 -37.23 23.85
CA ALA A 92 14.08 -37.44 23.55
C ALA A 92 14.52 -38.45 22.47
N VAL A 93 15.12 -37.94 21.38
CA VAL A 93 16.41 -38.44 20.85
C VAL A 93 17.23 -37.25 20.31
N GLU A 94 18.51 -37.25 20.65
CA GLU A 94 19.55 -36.28 20.29
C GLU A 94 19.92 -36.28 18.79
N LYS A 95 20.57 -35.16 18.40
CA LYS A 95 21.66 -35.04 17.41
C LYS A 95 21.28 -34.82 15.93
N SER A 96 21.30 -33.55 15.52
CA SER A 96 22.23 -33.10 14.47
C SER A 96 22.36 -31.57 14.50
N SER A 97 23.58 -31.09 14.76
CA SER A 97 23.93 -29.67 14.69
C SER A 97 24.39 -29.30 13.28
N GLN A 98 23.84 -28.19 12.76
CA GLN A 98 24.35 -27.30 11.70
C GLN A 98 24.57 -27.88 10.29
N PRO A 99 23.73 -27.42 9.33
CA PRO A 99 24.18 -26.36 8.42
C PRO A 99 23.22 -25.15 8.26
N GLN A 100 22.04 -25.16 8.89
CA GLN A 100 20.99 -24.16 8.61
C GLN A 100 21.38 -22.70 8.93
N GLY A 101 22.08 -22.44 10.03
CA GLY A 101 22.35 -21.05 10.44
C GLY A 101 23.31 -20.28 9.53
N GLN A 102 24.21 -20.97 8.83
CA GLN A 102 25.18 -20.33 7.93
C GLN A 102 24.55 -20.03 6.55
N GLU A 103 23.62 -20.88 6.12
CA GLU A 103 22.86 -20.69 4.88
C GLU A 103 21.86 -19.53 5.00
N THR A 104 21.14 -19.42 6.12
CA THR A 104 20.21 -18.30 6.40
C THR A 104 20.95 -16.95 6.41
N VAL A 105 22.13 -16.89 7.03
CA VAL A 105 22.95 -15.66 7.06
C VAL A 105 23.48 -15.28 5.67
N ASN A 106 23.85 -16.26 4.85
CA ASN A 106 24.28 -16.00 3.47
C ASN A 106 23.12 -15.50 2.59
N ARG A 107 21.94 -16.12 2.68
CA ARG A 107 20.73 -15.67 1.96
C ARG A 107 20.29 -14.27 2.38
N LEU A 108 20.35 -13.94 3.68
CA LEU A 108 20.04 -12.58 4.16
C LEU A 108 20.99 -11.52 3.58
N LYS A 109 22.28 -11.85 3.42
CA LYS A 109 23.26 -10.95 2.79
C LYS A 109 23.01 -10.78 1.28
N GLU A 110 22.65 -11.85 0.58
CA GLU A 110 22.29 -11.80 -0.83
C GLU A 110 21.03 -10.98 -1.08
N ILE A 111 19.99 -11.15 -0.24
CA ILE A 111 18.76 -10.36 -0.30
C ILE A 111 19.05 -8.87 -0.01
N ALA A 112 19.88 -8.57 0.99
CA ALA A 112 20.26 -7.19 1.30
C ALA A 112 20.98 -6.51 0.12
N LYS A 113 21.91 -7.21 -0.52
CA LYS A 113 22.63 -6.71 -1.70
C LYS A 113 21.69 -6.52 -2.89
N LYS A 114 20.80 -7.50 -3.16
CA LYS A 114 19.80 -7.42 -4.23
C LYS A 114 18.83 -6.25 -4.02
N LYS A 115 18.43 -5.96 -2.77
CA LYS A 115 17.60 -4.80 -2.43
C LYS A 115 18.30 -3.46 -2.63
N GLU A 116 19.60 -3.38 -2.33
CA GLU A 116 20.37 -2.16 -2.55
C GLU A 116 20.53 -1.87 -4.05
N GLU A 117 20.84 -2.89 -4.85
CA GLU A 117 20.90 -2.81 -6.31
C GLU A 117 19.53 -2.43 -6.90
N MET A 118 18.46 -3.05 -6.40
CA MET A 118 17.10 -2.74 -6.81
C MET A 118 16.72 -1.29 -6.47
N LYS A 119 16.98 -0.78 -5.26
CA LYS A 119 16.64 0.61 -4.90
C LYS A 119 17.21 1.63 -5.90
N ALA A 120 18.46 1.44 -6.32
CA ALA A 120 19.09 2.29 -7.33
C ALA A 120 18.41 2.18 -8.71
N GLU A 121 17.89 1.01 -9.07
CA GLU A 121 17.11 0.80 -10.30
C GLU A 121 15.71 1.42 -10.20
N GLY A 122 15.04 1.28 -9.05
CA GLY A 122 13.73 1.87 -8.78
C GLY A 122 13.75 3.41 -8.82
N GLU A 123 14.80 4.04 -8.30
CA GLU A 123 14.99 5.49 -8.42
C GLU A 123 15.13 5.94 -9.88
N LYS A 124 15.91 5.21 -10.69
CA LYS A 124 16.05 5.50 -12.13
C LYS A 124 14.73 5.36 -12.88
N LEU A 125 13.97 4.30 -12.60
CA LEU A 125 12.65 4.08 -13.23
C LEU A 125 11.65 5.19 -12.84
N SER A 126 11.71 5.66 -11.59
CA SER A 126 10.88 6.77 -11.10
C SER A 126 11.23 8.10 -11.77
N GLU A 127 12.53 8.39 -11.94
CA GLU A 127 13.00 9.58 -12.67
C GLU A 127 12.62 9.54 -14.15
N GLU A 128 12.78 8.40 -14.81
CA GLU A 128 12.40 8.21 -16.21
C GLU A 128 10.89 8.44 -16.39
N ARG A 129 10.08 7.91 -15.46
CA ARG A 129 8.62 8.11 -15.46
C ARG A 129 8.27 9.58 -15.31
N LYS A 130 8.92 10.30 -14.39
CA LYS A 130 8.69 11.75 -14.22
C LYS A 130 9.07 12.55 -15.46
N LYS A 131 10.20 12.25 -16.09
CA LYS A 131 10.63 12.91 -17.34
C LYS A 131 9.64 12.69 -18.47
N LEU A 132 9.17 11.46 -18.64
CA LEU A 132 8.21 11.11 -19.69
C LEU A 132 6.86 11.82 -19.48
N ASP A 133 6.40 11.90 -18.23
CA ASP A 133 5.17 12.59 -17.85
C ASP A 133 5.27 14.11 -18.06
N GLU A 134 6.43 14.71 -17.78
CA GLU A 134 6.72 16.10 -18.11
C GLU A 134 6.75 16.36 -19.61
N ASP A 135 7.35 15.46 -20.38
CA ASP A 135 7.44 15.55 -21.83
C ASP A 135 6.05 15.49 -22.48
N ILE A 136 5.19 14.59 -22.00
CA ILE A 136 3.78 14.51 -22.43
C ILE A 136 3.04 15.80 -22.07
N LYS A 137 3.25 16.37 -20.87
CA LYS A 137 2.60 17.63 -20.45
C LYS A 137 3.08 18.84 -21.25
N LYS A 138 4.39 18.97 -21.47
CA LYS A 138 5.00 20.08 -22.21
C LYS A 138 4.63 20.03 -23.69
N LYS A 139 4.67 18.85 -24.29
CA LYS A 139 4.45 18.66 -25.73
C LYS A 139 2.98 18.37 -26.07
N GLY A 140 2.10 18.08 -25.10
CA GLY A 140 0.72 17.62 -25.30
C GLY A 140 -0.24 18.54 -26.07
N ARG A 141 0.13 19.81 -26.30
CA ARG A 141 -0.62 20.72 -27.21
C ARG A 141 -0.08 20.75 -28.65
N VAL A 142 1.13 20.25 -28.87
CA VAL A 142 1.88 20.38 -30.14
C VAL A 142 2.25 19.00 -30.73
N LEU A 143 2.15 17.92 -29.97
CA LEU A 143 2.44 16.55 -30.43
C LEU A 143 1.49 16.10 -31.52
N ALA A 144 2.05 15.47 -32.54
CA ALA A 144 1.26 14.66 -33.45
C ALA A 144 0.59 13.52 -32.66
N ILE A 145 -0.64 13.15 -33.02
CA ILE A 145 -1.41 12.08 -32.35
C ILE A 145 -0.61 10.77 -32.25
N ARG A 146 0.28 10.50 -33.22
CA ARG A 146 1.16 9.32 -33.21
C ARG A 146 2.23 9.40 -32.12
N GLU A 147 2.94 10.52 -32.01
CA GLU A 147 3.99 10.72 -31.00
C GLU A 147 3.40 10.71 -29.59
N LYS A 148 2.21 11.29 -29.40
CA LYS A 148 1.48 11.21 -28.13
C LYS A 148 1.18 9.75 -27.74
N ARG A 149 0.70 8.94 -28.68
CA ARG A 149 0.42 7.51 -28.44
C ARG A 149 1.67 6.71 -28.13
N GLU A 150 2.79 7.03 -28.78
CA GLU A 150 4.08 6.38 -28.51
C GLU A 150 4.58 6.70 -27.10
N LEU A 151 4.50 7.96 -26.68
CA LEU A 151 4.86 8.37 -25.32
C LEU A 151 3.92 7.76 -24.26
N GLU A 152 2.61 7.71 -24.52
CA GLU A 152 1.65 7.03 -23.64
C GLU A 152 1.93 5.52 -23.54
N LYS A 153 2.32 4.89 -24.66
CA LYS A 153 2.72 3.47 -24.67
C LYS A 153 3.99 3.26 -23.83
N GLN A 154 5.01 4.07 -24.03
CA GLN A 154 6.24 4.03 -23.23
C GLN A 154 5.96 4.24 -21.73
N LEU A 155 5.06 5.16 -21.39
CA LEU A 155 4.63 5.39 -20.00
C LEU A 155 3.98 4.12 -19.42
N SER A 156 3.07 3.49 -20.17
CA SER A 156 2.38 2.27 -19.71
C SER A 156 3.32 1.07 -19.54
N GLU A 157 4.31 0.93 -20.43
CA GLU A 157 5.34 -0.11 -20.32
C GLU A 157 6.23 0.14 -19.10
N LEU A 158 6.59 1.41 -18.85
CA LEU A 158 7.38 1.80 -17.70
C LEU A 158 6.62 1.61 -16.38
N GLU A 159 5.35 1.94 -16.32
CA GLU A 159 4.49 1.66 -15.16
C GLU A 159 4.37 0.16 -14.89
N THR A 160 4.28 -0.66 -15.94
CA THR A 160 4.28 -2.12 -15.82
C THR A 160 5.60 -2.63 -15.25
N LYS A 161 6.74 -2.06 -15.68
CA LYS A 161 8.06 -2.39 -15.13
C LYS A 161 8.17 -1.99 -13.65
N ILE A 162 7.75 -0.77 -13.30
CA ILE A 162 7.74 -0.29 -11.91
C ILE A 162 6.87 -1.20 -11.03
N LYS A 163 5.71 -1.63 -11.53
CA LYS A 163 4.83 -2.55 -10.80
C LYS A 163 5.53 -3.88 -10.52
N LYS A 164 6.09 -4.52 -11.56
CA LYS A 164 6.83 -5.79 -11.40
C LYS A 164 8.01 -5.65 -10.46
N PHE A 165 8.73 -4.53 -10.55
CA PHE A 165 9.84 -4.20 -9.69
C PHE A 165 9.39 -4.06 -8.22
N ASN A 166 8.27 -3.39 -7.96
CA ASN A 166 7.71 -3.28 -6.61
C ASN A 166 7.22 -4.62 -6.06
N ASP A 167 6.60 -5.45 -6.91
CA ASP A 167 6.18 -6.80 -6.55
C ASP A 167 7.40 -7.67 -6.18
N GLU A 168 8.50 -7.58 -6.94
CA GLU A 168 9.74 -8.29 -6.64
C GLU A 168 10.38 -7.79 -5.34
N MET A 169 10.43 -6.47 -5.12
CA MET A 169 10.93 -5.89 -3.88
C MET A 169 10.13 -6.36 -2.66
N SER A 170 8.79 -6.41 -2.78
CA SER A 170 7.91 -6.91 -1.73
C SER A 170 8.14 -8.40 -1.44
N SER A 171 8.37 -9.22 -2.48
CA SER A 171 8.70 -10.63 -2.31
C SER A 171 10.02 -10.83 -1.54
N LEU A 172 11.02 -9.99 -1.81
CA LEU A 172 12.30 -9.99 -1.08
C LEU A 172 12.16 -9.47 0.36
N ASP A 173 11.22 -8.56 0.63
CA ASP A 173 10.85 -8.14 2.00
C ASP A 173 10.26 -9.31 2.78
N GLN A 174 9.32 -10.03 2.18
CA GLN A 174 8.70 -11.21 2.79
C GLN A 174 9.72 -12.34 3.03
N GLU A 175 10.59 -12.62 2.06
CA GLU A 175 11.63 -13.63 2.20
C GLU A 175 12.62 -13.28 3.33
N GLN A 176 13.05 -12.02 3.40
CA GLN A 176 13.91 -11.56 4.48
C GLN A 176 13.24 -11.69 5.85
N GLU A 177 11.96 -11.34 5.97
CA GLU A 177 11.21 -11.44 7.23
C GLU A 177 11.03 -12.89 7.68
N MET A 178 10.75 -13.81 6.75
CA MET A 178 10.67 -15.25 7.04
C MET A 178 12.01 -15.79 7.54
N LEU A 179 13.12 -15.44 6.88
CA LEU A 179 14.46 -15.87 7.29
C LEU A 179 14.87 -15.29 8.65
N LEU A 180 14.46 -14.06 8.97
CA LEU A 180 14.70 -13.44 10.28
C LEU A 180 13.89 -14.13 11.40
N LYS A 181 12.63 -14.50 11.13
CA LYS A 181 11.80 -15.29 12.07
C LYS A 181 12.39 -16.68 12.34
N GLU A 182 12.91 -17.34 11.29
CA GLU A 182 13.58 -18.64 11.41
C GLU A 182 14.91 -18.54 12.19
N ALA A 183 15.65 -17.43 12.04
CA ALA A 183 16.90 -17.18 12.76
C ALA A 183 16.72 -16.78 14.23
N GLY A 184 15.63 -16.07 14.58
CA GLY A 184 15.35 -15.56 15.92
C GLY A 184 14.52 -16.48 16.83
N GLY A 185 13.98 -17.59 16.31
CA GLY A 185 13.13 -18.53 17.04
C GLY A 185 13.86 -19.63 17.83
N ARG A 186 15.06 -19.36 18.38
CA ARG A 186 15.82 -20.30 19.21
C ARG A 186 16.10 -19.74 20.60
#